data_AF-A0A2E5C8C1-F1
#
_entry.id   AF-A0A2E5C8C1-F1
#
_cell.length_a   1.000
_cell.length_b   1.000
_cell.length_c   1.000
_cell.angle_alpha   90.00
_cell.angle_beta   90.00
_cell.angle_gamma   90.00
#
_symmetry.space_group_name_H-M   'P 1'
#
loop_
_entity.id
_entity.type
_entity.pdbx_description
1 polymer ?
#
loop_
_entity_poly.entity_id
_entity_poly.type
_entity_poly.pdbx_seq_one_letter_code
_entity_poly.pdbx_strand_id
1 'polypeptide(L)'
;MNNLLIILRIYLIFVAASGFIFGQIFFNNFAWGATLAGVFGIVGGFLGGKFARKTLLRSKIIIACCILSLGGVSLDAYNYYANLNSPGNYYAWFMIAPFCLILLLMIWDISNHMLSDNRLKQDVENTSRP
;
A
#
# COMPACT_ATOMS: atom_id res chain seq x y z
N MET A 1 4.92 18.08 -6.48
CA MET A 1 4.16 16.80 -6.51
C MET A 1 5.05 15.55 -6.57
N ASN A 2 6.04 15.45 -7.48
CA ASN A 2 6.92 14.26 -7.58
C ASN A 2 7.73 13.94 -6.31
N ASN A 3 8.29 14.94 -5.63
CA ASN A 3 9.12 14.71 -4.44
C ASN A 3 8.29 14.22 -3.24
N LEU A 4 7.06 14.68 -3.10
CA LEU A 4 6.16 14.24 -2.02
C LEU A 4 5.81 12.76 -2.17
N LEU A 5 5.44 12.30 -3.37
CA LEU A 5 5.15 10.88 -3.61
C LEU A 5 6.37 9.98 -3.37
N ILE A 6 7.58 10.48 -3.65
CA ILE A 6 8.82 9.76 -3.34
C ILE A 6 8.97 9.62 -1.82
N ILE A 7 8.81 10.72 -1.07
CA ILE A 7 8.91 10.72 0.40
C ILE A 7 7.88 9.77 1.02
N LEU A 8 6.62 9.82 0.58
CA LEU A 8 5.56 8.94 1.08
C LEU A 8 5.87 7.46 0.81
N ARG A 9 6.41 7.13 -0.36
CA ARG A 9 6.82 5.75 -0.68
C ARG A 9 8.01 5.29 0.14
N ILE A 10 8.99 6.16 0.40
CA ILE A 10 10.12 5.84 1.28
C ILE A 10 9.61 5.57 2.70
N TYR A 11 8.72 6.41 3.23
CA TYR A 11 8.10 6.17 4.53
C TYR A 11 7.36 4.83 4.55
N LEU A 12 6.57 4.54 3.51
CA LEU A 12 5.82 3.29 3.39
C LEU A 12 6.75 2.07 3.38
N ILE A 13 7.83 2.10 2.59
CA ILE A 13 8.82 1.02 2.55
C ILE A 13 9.54 0.89 3.90
N PHE A 14 9.89 2.02 4.52
CA PHE A 14 10.54 2.04 5.83
C PHE A 14 9.65 1.37 6.87
N VAL A 15 8.39 1.79 7.03
CA VAL A 15 7.45 1.20 7.99
C VAL A 15 7.17 -0.27 7.67
N ALA A 16 7.04 -0.63 6.40
CA ALA A 16 6.87 -2.02 5.97
C ALA A 16 8.06 -2.91 6.38
N ALA A 17 9.28 -2.43 6.17
CA ALA A 17 10.50 -3.18 6.47
C ALA A 17 10.84 -3.18 7.96
N SER A 18 10.84 -2.02 8.62
CA SER A 18 11.26 -1.89 10.02
C SER A 18 10.13 -2.28 10.99
N GLY A 19 8.90 -1.85 10.72
CA GLY A 19 7.75 -2.05 11.60
C GLY A 19 7.21 -3.48 11.55
N PHE A 20 7.05 -4.04 10.33
CA PHE A 20 6.41 -5.35 10.17
C PHE A 20 7.39 -6.50 9.97
N ILE A 21 8.38 -6.39 9.07
CA ILE A 21 9.30 -7.50 8.78
C ILE A 21 10.36 -7.63 9.87
N PHE A 22 11.12 -6.56 10.12
CA PHE A 22 12.17 -6.56 11.14
C PHE A 22 11.59 -6.77 12.54
N GLY A 23 10.45 -6.17 12.86
CA GLY A 23 9.75 -6.40 14.13
C GLY A 23 9.51 -7.90 14.39
N GLN A 24 8.98 -8.63 13.42
CA GLN A 24 8.76 -10.08 13.56
C GLN A 24 10.06 -10.87 13.77
N ILE A 25 11.11 -10.52 13.01
CA ILE A 25 12.42 -11.20 13.12
C ILE A 25 13.06 -10.92 14.48
N PHE A 26 13.04 -9.66 14.93
CA PHE A 26 13.68 -9.24 16.17
C PHE A 26 13.00 -9.84 17.40
N PHE A 27 11.66 -9.89 17.41
CA PHE A 27 10.89 -10.46 18.51
C PHE A 27 10.61 -11.96 18.36
N ASN A 28 11.12 -12.59 17.29
CA ASN A 28 10.88 -13.99 16.93
C ASN A 28 9.39 -14.40 17.00
N ASN A 29 8.51 -13.49 16.58
CA ASN A 29 7.06 -13.67 16.63
C ASN A 29 6.49 -13.49 15.22
N PHE A 30 6.34 -14.60 14.51
CA PHE A 30 5.87 -14.59 13.13
C PHE A 30 4.35 -14.54 13.07
N ALA A 31 3.83 -13.47 12.45
CA ALA A 31 2.41 -13.25 12.25
C ALA A 31 2.10 -13.06 10.77
N TRP A 32 1.07 -13.75 10.28
CA TRP A 32 0.64 -13.65 8.89
C TRP A 32 0.19 -12.23 8.52
N GLY A 33 -0.49 -11.53 9.42
CA GLY A 33 -0.93 -10.15 9.21
C GLY A 33 0.24 -9.20 8.97
N ALA A 34 1.21 -9.19 9.88
CA ALA A 34 2.42 -8.40 9.73
C ALA A 34 3.24 -8.81 8.49
N THR A 35 3.29 -10.10 8.13
CA THR A 35 3.99 -10.56 6.92
C THR A 35 3.33 -10.00 5.65
N LEU A 36 2.00 -10.08 5.55
CA LEU A 36 1.25 -9.50 4.45
C LEU A 36 1.43 -7.98 4.36
N ALA A 37 1.31 -7.29 5.49
CA ALA A 37 1.49 -5.84 5.57
C ALA A 37 2.89 -5.42 5.09
N GLY A 38 3.93 -6.09 5.60
CA GLY A 38 5.32 -5.83 5.26
C GLY A 38 5.67 -6.15 3.82
N VAL A 39 5.44 -7.38 3.35
CA VAL A 39 5.83 -7.82 2.01
C VAL A 39 5.11 -7.01 0.93
N PHE A 40 3.78 -6.92 1.00
CA PHE A 40 3.02 -6.20 -0.01
C PHE A 40 3.17 -4.68 0.10
N GLY A 41 3.44 -4.15 1.30
CA GLY A 41 3.84 -2.77 1.50
C GLY A 41 5.13 -2.46 0.76
N ILE A 42 6.19 -3.25 0.96
CA ILE A 42 7.47 -3.08 0.27
C ILE A 42 7.28 -3.16 -1.25
N VAL A 43 6.62 -4.21 -1.75
CA VAL A 43 6.42 -4.42 -3.19
C VAL A 43 5.60 -3.28 -3.81
N GLY A 44 4.47 -2.90 -3.20
CA GLY A 44 3.63 -1.79 -3.64
C GLY A 44 4.40 -0.47 -3.64
N GLY A 45 5.15 -0.22 -2.56
CA GLY A 45 6.06 0.91 -2.41
C GLY A 45 7.09 0.99 -3.54
N PHE A 46 7.83 -0.08 -3.84
CA PHE A 46 8.82 -0.10 -4.92
C PHE A 46 8.19 0.05 -6.31
N LEU A 47 7.08 -0.63 -6.57
CA LEU A 47 6.44 -0.61 -7.88
C LEU A 47 5.74 0.72 -8.20
N GLY A 48 5.26 1.45 -7.18
CA GLY A 48 4.53 2.73 -7.29
C GLY A 48 5.32 3.95 -7.80
N GLY A 49 6.51 3.77 -8.39
CA GLY A 49 7.35 4.88 -8.86
C GLY A 49 6.93 5.48 -10.20
N LYS A 50 7.78 6.34 -10.79
CA LYS A 50 7.53 6.96 -12.11
C LYS A 50 7.17 5.97 -13.23
N PHE A 51 7.56 4.70 -13.08
CA PHE A 51 7.27 3.62 -14.04
C PHE A 51 5.96 2.85 -13.76
N ALA A 52 5.28 3.13 -12.65
CA ALA A 52 4.00 2.50 -12.27
C ALA A 52 2.92 2.70 -13.33
N ARG A 53 2.92 3.88 -13.97
CA ARG A 53 1.84 4.39 -14.83
C ARG A 53 1.93 3.96 -16.29
N LYS A 54 2.90 3.11 -16.65
CA LYS A 54 3.15 2.74 -18.05
C LYS A 54 2.23 1.63 -18.58
N THR A 55 1.77 0.72 -17.72
CA THR A 55 0.98 -0.44 -18.15
C THR A 55 -0.18 -0.70 -17.20
N LEU A 56 -1.34 -1.03 -17.78
CA LEU A 56 -2.57 -1.31 -17.03
C LEU A 56 -2.41 -2.49 -16.07
N LEU A 57 -1.64 -3.51 -16.46
CA LEU A 57 -1.33 -4.66 -15.62
C LEU A 57 -0.53 -4.24 -14.37
N ARG A 58 0.46 -3.34 -14.51
CA ARG A 58 1.28 -2.88 -13.39
C ARG A 58 0.48 -2.04 -12.41
N SER A 59 -0.42 -1.19 -12.91
CA SER A 59 -1.36 -0.44 -12.07
C SER A 59 -2.24 -1.37 -11.23
N LYS A 60 -2.79 -2.44 -11.84
CA LYS A 60 -3.58 -3.47 -11.13
C LYS A 60 -2.75 -4.19 -10.06
N ILE A 61 -1.51 -4.56 -10.37
CA ILE A 61 -0.61 -5.22 -9.40
C ILE A 61 -0.35 -4.31 -8.21
N ILE A 62 -0.05 -3.02 -8.43
CA ILE A 62 0.21 -2.08 -7.32
C ILE A 62 -1.02 -1.92 -6.43
N ILE A 63 -2.21 -1.78 -7.03
CA ILE A 63 -3.47 -1.71 -6.27
C ILE A 63 -3.67 -3.00 -5.46
N ALA A 64 -3.47 -4.17 -6.06
CA ALA A 64 -3.57 -5.44 -5.35
C ALA A 64 -2.59 -5.54 -4.18
N CYS A 65 -1.34 -5.13 -4.36
CA CYS A 65 -0.36 -5.05 -3.26
C CYS A 65 -0.84 -4.10 -2.16
N CYS A 66 -1.39 -2.94 -2.50
CA CYS A 66 -1.87 -1.99 -1.50
C CYS A 66 -3.04 -2.56 -0.69
N ILE A 67 -3.99 -3.23 -1.35
CA ILE A 67 -5.14 -3.88 -0.71
C ILE A 67 -4.68 -5.03 0.20
N LEU A 68 -3.77 -5.89 -0.29
CA LEU A 68 -3.24 -7.00 0.51
C LEU A 68 -2.46 -6.50 1.74
N SER A 69 -1.72 -5.40 1.58
CA SER A 69 -1.02 -4.76 2.71
C SER A 69 -2.01 -4.20 3.74
N LEU A 70 -3.07 -3.51 3.32
CA LEU A 70 -4.16 -3.06 4.21
C LEU A 70 -4.89 -4.23 4.88
N GLY A 71 -5.09 -5.33 4.17
CA GLY A 71 -5.63 -6.58 4.72
C GLY A 71 -4.71 -7.17 5.79
N GLY A 72 -3.40 -7.15 5.54
CA GLY A 72 -2.38 -7.55 6.52
C GLY A 72 -2.44 -6.73 7.79
N VAL A 73 -2.52 -5.40 7.68
CA VAL A 73 -2.67 -4.49 8.83
C VAL A 73 -3.97 -4.78 9.58
N SER A 74 -5.07 -4.97 8.87
CA SER A 74 -6.37 -5.28 9.49
C SER A 74 -6.32 -6.59 10.28
N LEU A 75 -5.70 -7.63 9.73
CA LEU A 75 -5.54 -8.92 10.39
C LEU A 75 -4.64 -8.81 11.63
N ASP A 76 -3.55 -8.05 11.53
CA ASP A 76 -2.60 -7.84 12.61
C ASP A 76 -3.21 -7.03 13.76
N ALA A 77 -3.91 -5.94 13.44
CA ALA A 77 -4.64 -5.14 14.41
C ALA A 77 -5.77 -5.94 15.07
N TYR A 78 -6.51 -6.74 14.31
CA TYR A 78 -7.53 -7.63 14.86
C TYR A 78 -6.92 -8.61 15.87
N ASN A 79 -5.83 -9.28 15.49
CA ASN A 79 -5.15 -10.23 16.37
C ASN A 79 -4.64 -9.55 17.65
N TYR A 80 -4.09 -8.34 17.51
CA TYR A 80 -3.65 -7.52 18.63
C TYR A 80 -4.80 -7.25 19.61
N TYR A 81 -5.94 -6.75 19.12
CA TYR A 81 -7.06 -6.40 19.99
C TYR A 81 -7.82 -7.60 20.54
N ALA A 82 -7.84 -8.72 19.82
CA ALA A 82 -8.49 -9.95 20.26
C ALA A 82 -7.68 -10.70 21.33
N ASN A 83 -6.35 -10.73 21.20
CA ASN A 83 -5.51 -11.65 21.98
C ASN A 83 -4.45 -10.97 22.85
N LEU A 84 -4.05 -9.74 22.54
CA LEU A 84 -2.89 -9.08 23.14
C LEU A 84 -3.23 -7.73 23.80
N ASN A 85 -4.50 -7.37 23.84
CA ASN A 85 -4.96 -6.10 24.40
C ASN A 85 -4.77 -6.11 25.92
N SER A 86 -3.97 -5.16 26.42
CA SER A 86 -3.82 -4.90 27.85
C SER A 86 -3.94 -3.40 28.11
N PRO A 87 -4.47 -2.97 29.27
CA PRO A 87 -4.58 -1.55 29.60
C PRO A 87 -3.23 -0.83 29.48
N GLY A 88 -3.17 0.23 28.67
CA GLY A 88 -1.95 1.00 28.40
C GLY A 88 -1.09 0.48 27.24
N ASN A 89 -1.37 -0.71 26.71
CA ASN A 89 -0.72 -1.24 25.52
C ASN A 89 -1.63 -0.98 24.31
N TYR A 90 -1.29 0.02 23.51
CA TYR A 90 -2.01 0.33 22.27
C TYR A 90 -1.25 -0.17 21.07
N TYR A 91 -1.98 -0.68 20.07
CA TYR A 91 -1.41 -0.93 18.76
C TYR A 91 -0.75 0.34 18.23
N ALA A 92 0.35 0.22 17.50
CA ALA A 92 1.23 1.32 17.12
C ALA A 92 0.64 2.23 16.00
N TRP A 93 -0.60 2.68 16.19
CA TRP A 93 -1.38 3.49 15.25
C TRP A 93 -0.68 4.78 14.84
N PHE A 94 0.15 5.37 15.70
CA PHE A 94 0.91 6.56 15.34
C PHE A 94 1.80 6.34 14.10
N MET A 95 2.39 5.15 13.95
CA MET A 95 3.20 4.80 12.78
C MET A 95 2.35 4.17 11.68
N ILE A 96 1.36 3.36 12.06
CA ILE A 96 0.56 2.53 11.14
C ILE A 96 -0.54 3.32 10.43
N ALA A 97 -1.17 4.31 11.08
CA ALA A 97 -2.22 5.11 10.44
C ALA A 97 -1.68 5.93 9.24
N PRO A 98 -0.51 6.60 9.32
CA PRO A 98 0.11 7.22 8.15
C PRO A 98 0.45 6.20 7.05
N PHE A 99 0.89 5.00 7.42
CA PHE A 99 1.18 3.92 6.47
C PHE A 99 -0.09 3.51 5.70
N CYS A 100 -1.21 3.28 6.39
CA CYS A 100 -2.50 3.01 5.77
C CYS A 100 -2.98 4.15 4.87
N LEU A 101 -2.83 5.40 5.32
CA LEU A 101 -3.20 6.58 4.53
C LEU A 101 -2.41 6.63 3.21
N ILE A 102 -1.12 6.35 3.24
CA ILE A 102 -0.29 6.34 2.03
C ILE A 102 -0.74 5.25 1.06
N LEU A 103 -1.05 4.04 1.56
CA LEU A 103 -1.60 2.96 0.72
C LEU A 103 -2.90 3.39 0.02
N LEU A 104 -3.81 4.05 0.75
CA LEU A 104 -5.06 4.59 0.19
C LEU A 104 -4.80 5.68 -0.85
N LEU A 105 -3.87 6.60 -0.58
CA LEU A 105 -3.48 7.64 -1.53
C LEU A 105 -2.87 7.05 -2.80
N MET A 106 -2.07 5.98 -2.69
CA MET A 106 -1.52 5.28 -3.85
C MET A 106 -2.62 4.60 -4.67
N ILE A 107 -3.59 3.96 -4.04
CA ILE A 107 -4.74 3.37 -4.73
C ILE A 107 -5.52 4.47 -5.48
N TRP A 108 -5.77 5.61 -4.81
CA TRP A 108 -6.50 6.73 -5.39
C TRP A 108 -5.78 7.35 -6.59
N ASP A 109 -4.48 7.67 -6.47
CA ASP A 109 -3.66 8.23 -7.55
C ASP A 109 -3.67 7.33 -8.81
N ILE A 110 -3.45 6.02 -8.60
CA ILE A 110 -3.38 5.05 -9.71
C ILE A 110 -4.76 4.87 -10.36
N SER A 111 -5.82 4.80 -9.55
CA SER A 111 -7.19 4.62 -10.06
C SER A 111 -7.63 5.82 -10.91
N ASN A 112 -7.34 7.04 -10.46
CA ASN A 112 -7.63 8.26 -11.22
C ASN A 112 -6.86 8.32 -12.54
N HIS A 113 -5.59 7.89 -12.55
CA HIS A 113 -4.80 7.82 -13.77
C HIS A 113 -5.40 6.82 -14.77
N MET A 114 -5.79 5.63 -14.31
CA MET A 114 -6.42 4.62 -15.16
C MET A 114 -7.75 5.10 -15.77
N LEU A 115 -8.56 5.81 -15.00
CA LEU A 115 -9.81 6.41 -15.48
C LEU A 115 -9.57 7.49 -16.55
N SER A 116 -8.51 8.29 -16.40
CA SER A 116 -8.12 9.30 -17.38
C SER A 116 -7.65 8.66 -18.69
N ASP A 117 -6.78 7.63 -18.63
CA ASP A 117 -6.27 6.94 -19.81
C ASP A 117 -7.38 6.24 -20.60
N ASN A 118 -8.36 5.64 -19.91
CA ASN A 118 -9.49 4.99 -20.55
C ASN A 118 -10.41 5.98 -21.26
N ARG A 119 -10.67 7.16 -20.67
CA ARG A 119 -11.45 8.22 -21.30
C ARG A 119 -10.77 8.71 -22.59
N LEU A 120 -9.47 9.00 -22.53
CA LEU A 120 -8.70 9.41 -23.70
C LEU A 120 -8.77 8.38 -24.85
N LYS A 121 -8.68 7.08 -24.53
CA LYS A 121 -8.80 6.03 -25.55
C LYS A 121 -10.19 5.99 -26.19
N GLN A 122 -11.25 6.18 -25.40
CA GLN A 122 -12.63 6.22 -25.91
C GLN A 122 -12.86 7.44 -26.81
N ASP A 123 -12.34 8.62 -26.45
CA ASP A 123 -12.49 9.84 -27.25
C ASP A 123 -11.79 9.71 -28.61
N VAL A 124 -10.59 9.10 -28.64
CA VAL A 124 -9.88 8.80 -29.89
C VAL A 124 -10.65 7.81 -30.74
N GLU A 125 -11.21 6.76 -30.13
CA GLU A 125 -12.01 5.78 -30.86
C GLU A 125 -13.28 6.41 -31.46
N ASN A 126 -13.99 7.26 -30.71
CA ASN A 126 -15.20 7.95 -31.16
C ASN A 126 -14.94 8.97 -32.28
N THR A 127 -13.77 9.64 -32.29
CA THR A 127 -13.39 10.58 -33.35
C THR A 127 -12.83 9.89 -34.60
N SER A 128 -12.39 8.63 -34.49
CA SER A 128 -11.88 7.83 -35.61
C SER A 128 -12.94 7.03 -36.37
N ARG A 129 -14.17 6.96 -35.84
CA ARG A 129 -15.31 6.32 -36.52
C ARG A 129 -16.01 7.38 -37.39
N PRO A 130 -16.07 7.20 -38.73
CA PRO A 130 -16.71 8.14 -39.65
C PRO A 130 -18.23 8.21 -39.49
#